data_AF-A0A0K6GJI7-F1
#
_entry.id   AF-A0A0K6GJI7-F1
#
_cell.length_a   1.000
_cell.length_b   1.000
_cell.length_c   1.000
_cell.angle_alpha   90.00
_cell.angle_beta   90.00
_cell.angle_gamma   90.00
#
_symmetry.space_group_name_H-M   'P 1'
#
loop_
_entity.id
_entity.type
_entity.pdbx_description
1 polymer ?
#
loop_
_entity_poly.entity_id
_entity_poly.type
_entity_poly.pdbx_seq_one_letter_code
_entity_poly.pdbx_strand_id
1 'polypeptide(L)'
;MELYAPVFRRACPEPGDKLVNLPEKLVSTGLIDLNLKFYATFDVLQSVITHRPMFFRYDLEFFSSQYEALLDAENGPGLRFLFGIPDRLVFVLGKMNTLLEDHGNCLKPELVRELEDDIDACKPVASVGPEEAPNLLLARFVVQDSWRLAGYVYLYMGLCGADTSDVRVVKVQKMYMRLLGGIKASRNPDSFLLFPMIILGVATSSPLDQSILLARLWGIAECNKEGTTGNDVVRILNDVWARSAGRPTVWSDSRVACLRVTGM
;
A
#
# COMPACT_ATOMS: atom_id res chain seq x y z
N MET A 1 5.06 1.49 15.68
CA MET A 1 6.23 1.69 14.81
C MET A 1 7.25 2.62 15.46
N GLU A 2 6.90 3.85 15.83
CA GLU A 2 7.80 4.83 16.47
C GLU A 2 8.68 4.28 17.60
N LEU A 3 8.08 3.57 18.57
CA LEU A 3 8.81 2.96 19.71
C LEU A 3 9.90 1.97 19.28
N TYR A 4 9.76 1.36 18.11
CA TYR A 4 10.70 0.37 17.58
C TYR A 4 11.71 0.99 16.61
N ALA A 5 11.56 2.26 16.20
CA ALA A 5 12.45 2.93 15.27
C ALA A 5 13.93 2.87 15.72
N PRO A 6 14.28 3.17 16.99
CA PRO A 6 15.67 3.09 17.42
C PRO A 6 16.24 1.66 17.39
N VAL A 7 15.38 0.65 17.60
CA VAL A 7 15.78 -0.77 17.55
C VAL A 7 16.03 -1.19 16.11
N PHE A 8 15.12 -0.85 15.19
CA PHE A 8 15.29 -1.06 13.76
C PHE A 8 16.62 -0.45 13.29
N ARG A 9 16.86 0.83 13.61
CA ARG A 9 18.05 1.53 13.15
C ARG A 9 19.35 0.89 13.62
N ARG A 10 19.41 0.43 14.88
CA ARG A 10 20.58 -0.25 15.45
C ARG A 10 20.83 -1.63 14.84
N ALA A 11 19.80 -2.28 14.30
CA ALA A 11 19.90 -3.58 13.67
C ALA A 11 20.28 -3.49 12.18
N CYS A 12 20.25 -2.29 11.59
CA CYS A 12 20.74 -2.05 10.23
C CYS A 12 22.29 -2.09 10.20
N PRO A 13 22.91 -2.74 9.19
CA PRO A 13 24.37 -2.77 9.04
C PRO A 13 24.98 -1.41 8.66
N GLU A 14 24.20 -0.51 8.08
CA GLU A 14 24.65 0.81 7.66
C GLU A 14 25.02 1.68 8.88
N PRO A 15 26.19 2.36 8.86
CA PRO A 15 26.62 3.28 9.91
C PRO A 15 25.56 4.32 10.27
N GLY A 16 25.47 4.71 11.54
CA GLY A 16 24.39 5.54 12.10
C GLY A 16 24.07 6.84 11.35
N ASP A 17 25.07 7.42 10.70
CA ASP A 17 25.02 8.65 9.90
C ASP A 17 24.56 8.45 8.45
N LYS A 18 24.52 7.21 7.95
CA LYS A 18 24.04 6.88 6.60
C LYS A 18 22.56 6.54 6.58
N LEU A 19 21.91 6.70 5.43
CA LEU A 19 20.55 6.23 5.23
C LEU A 19 20.52 4.69 5.15
N VAL A 20 19.40 4.10 5.54
CA VAL A 20 19.17 2.66 5.37
C VAL A 20 18.82 2.40 3.90
N ASN A 21 19.48 1.43 3.26
CA ASN A 21 19.20 1.11 1.86
C ASN A 21 17.93 0.26 1.76
N LEU A 22 16.84 0.85 1.25
CA LEU A 22 15.55 0.18 1.16
C LEU A 22 15.58 -1.03 0.21
N PRO A 23 16.10 -0.93 -1.03
CA PRO A 23 16.22 -2.08 -1.91
C PRO A 23 16.89 -3.29 -1.25
N GLU A 24 18.01 -3.07 -0.56
CA GLU A 24 18.74 -4.12 0.15
C GLU A 24 17.86 -4.81 1.21
N LYS A 25 17.11 -4.04 2.01
CA LYS A 25 16.25 -4.63 3.04
C LYS A 25 15.08 -5.41 2.46
N LEU A 26 14.56 -5.02 1.29
CA LEU A 26 13.49 -5.75 0.62
C LEU A 26 13.99 -7.08 0.03
N VAL A 27 15.21 -7.12 -0.50
CA VAL A 27 15.76 -8.29 -1.20
C VAL A 27 16.65 -9.20 -0.33
N SER A 28 16.96 -8.82 0.91
CA SER A 28 17.77 -9.68 1.78
C SER A 28 17.04 -10.94 2.23
N THR A 29 17.77 -12.06 2.34
CA THR A 29 17.22 -13.43 2.49
C THR A 29 17.43 -14.04 3.88
N GLY A 30 18.14 -13.35 4.79
CA GLY A 30 18.39 -13.85 6.14
C GLY A 30 17.17 -13.77 7.06
N LEU A 31 17.10 -14.66 8.06
CA LEU A 31 16.02 -14.67 9.06
C LEU A 31 15.96 -13.39 9.92
N ILE A 32 17.12 -12.81 10.25
CA ILE A 32 17.22 -11.51 10.93
C ILE A 32 16.66 -10.39 10.02
N ASP A 33 16.81 -10.55 8.71
CA ASP A 33 16.37 -9.57 7.72
C ASP A 33 14.85 -9.54 7.57
N LEU A 34 14.13 -10.59 7.96
CA LEU A 34 12.67 -10.60 7.90
C LEU A 34 12.05 -9.51 8.78
N ASN A 35 12.57 -9.31 10.00
CA ASN A 35 12.07 -8.28 10.91
C ASN A 35 12.41 -6.87 10.39
N LEU A 36 13.62 -6.69 9.83
CA LEU A 36 14.04 -5.43 9.22
C LEU A 36 13.16 -5.09 8.01
N LYS A 37 12.89 -6.08 7.17
CA LYS A 37 11.99 -5.97 6.02
C LYS A 37 10.58 -5.62 6.45
N PHE A 38 10.05 -6.32 7.45
CA PHE A 38 8.75 -6.01 8.02
C PHE A 38 8.68 -4.55 8.49
N TYR A 39 9.67 -4.09 9.24
CA TYR A 39 9.70 -2.71 9.70
C TYR A 39 9.73 -1.73 8.53
N ALA A 40 10.64 -1.90 7.57
CA ALA A 40 10.79 -1.01 6.42
C ALA A 40 9.52 -0.97 5.55
N THR A 41 8.91 -2.12 5.28
CA THR A 41 7.64 -2.19 4.54
C THR A 41 6.51 -1.50 5.30
N PHE A 42 6.39 -1.70 6.61
CA PHE A 42 5.35 -1.04 7.40
C PHE A 42 5.57 0.46 7.56
N ASP A 43 6.83 0.91 7.62
CA ASP A 43 7.16 2.33 7.64
C ASP A 43 6.65 3.02 6.36
N VAL A 44 6.96 2.42 5.19
CA VAL A 44 6.46 2.88 3.89
C VAL A 44 4.93 2.86 3.83
N LEU A 45 4.29 1.75 4.20
CA LEU A 45 2.83 1.61 4.11
C LEU A 45 2.09 2.51 5.11
N GLN A 46 2.62 2.66 6.32
CA GLN A 46 2.03 3.54 7.32
C GLN A 46 2.08 4.99 6.85
N SER A 47 3.17 5.43 6.22
CA SER A 47 3.27 6.75 5.59
C SER A 47 2.15 6.96 4.55
N VAL A 48 1.96 5.99 3.65
CA VAL A 48 0.90 6.03 2.62
C VAL A 48 -0.49 6.17 3.24
N ILE A 49 -0.82 5.30 4.20
CA ILE A 49 -2.17 5.18 4.78
C ILE A 49 -2.51 6.37 5.68
N THR A 50 -1.55 6.81 6.48
CA THR A 50 -1.76 7.89 7.47
C THR A 50 -1.45 9.27 6.92
N HIS A 51 -0.85 9.33 5.72
CA HIS A 51 -0.36 10.55 5.09
C HIS A 51 0.55 11.36 6.04
N ARG A 52 1.46 10.62 6.68
CA ARG A 52 2.53 11.12 7.56
C ARG A 52 3.88 10.79 6.94
N PRO A 53 4.94 11.55 7.25
CA PRO A 53 6.30 11.17 6.85
C PRO A 53 6.65 9.76 7.33
N MET A 54 7.54 9.10 6.59
CA MET A 54 8.16 7.87 7.06
C MET A 54 8.99 8.17 8.32
N PHE A 55 9.15 7.18 9.20
CA PHE A 55 10.03 7.29 10.36
C PHE A 55 11.50 7.39 9.95
N PHE A 56 11.85 6.81 8.80
CA PHE A 56 13.19 6.91 8.22
C PHE A 56 13.13 7.43 6.79
N ARG A 57 14.13 8.25 6.47
CA ARG A 57 14.51 8.49 5.09
C ARG A 57 15.38 7.33 4.62
N TYR A 58 15.00 6.73 3.51
CA TYR A 58 15.72 5.59 2.93
C TYR A 58 16.60 6.03 1.77
N ASP A 59 17.70 5.32 1.59
CA ASP A 59 18.42 5.31 0.32
C ASP A 59 17.67 4.39 -0.66
N LEU A 60 17.48 4.89 -1.88
CA LEU A 60 16.73 4.26 -2.96
C LEU A 60 17.63 3.79 -4.11
N GLU A 61 18.96 3.93 -3.97
CA GLU A 61 19.91 3.47 -4.98
C GLU A 61 20.02 1.94 -4.97
N PHE A 62 19.99 1.34 -6.16
CA PHE A 62 20.26 -0.09 -6.35
C PHE A 62 21.76 -0.32 -6.49
N PHE A 63 22.30 -1.33 -5.78
CA PHE A 63 23.70 -1.74 -5.95
C PHE A 63 23.99 -2.29 -7.36
N SER A 64 23.02 -2.95 -8.00
CA SER A 64 23.11 -3.42 -9.38
C SER A 64 21.73 -3.78 -9.96
N SER A 65 21.65 -3.92 -11.29
CA SER A 65 20.44 -4.39 -11.98
C SER A 65 19.98 -5.79 -11.57
N GLN A 66 20.89 -6.63 -11.08
CA GLN A 66 20.54 -7.96 -10.56
C GLN A 66 19.73 -7.85 -9.26
N TYR A 67 20.07 -6.89 -8.39
CA TYR A 67 19.32 -6.63 -7.17
C TYR A 67 17.93 -6.08 -7.48
N GLU A 68 17.83 -5.22 -8.49
CA GLU A 68 16.55 -4.72 -8.95
C GLU A 68 15.64 -5.86 -9.45
N ALA A 69 16.19 -6.78 -10.25
CA ALA A 69 15.42 -7.92 -10.77
C ALA A 69 14.88 -8.86 -9.67
N LEU A 70 15.48 -8.88 -8.48
CA LEU A 70 14.99 -9.68 -7.34
C LEU A 70 13.64 -9.19 -6.80
N LEU A 71 13.29 -7.91 -7.00
CA LEU A 71 11.98 -7.37 -6.60
C LEU A 71 10.83 -7.98 -7.40
N ASP A 72 11.12 -8.43 -8.62
CA ASP A 72 10.15 -9.03 -9.54
C ASP A 72 10.19 -10.56 -9.50
N ALA A 73 11.11 -11.14 -8.73
CA ALA A 73 11.27 -12.58 -8.65
C ALA A 73 10.00 -13.26 -8.13
N GLU A 74 9.66 -14.39 -8.75
CA GLU A 74 8.44 -15.15 -8.42
C GLU A 74 8.46 -15.62 -6.96
N ASN A 75 9.59 -16.20 -6.55
CA ASN A 75 9.92 -16.58 -5.18
C ASN A 75 10.83 -15.53 -4.53
N GLY A 76 10.54 -14.24 -4.79
CA GLY A 76 11.24 -13.14 -4.18
C GLY A 76 11.21 -13.24 -2.65
N PRO A 77 12.25 -12.77 -1.95
CA PRO A 77 12.34 -12.91 -0.49
C PRO A 77 11.38 -12.00 0.27
N GLY A 78 10.55 -11.25 -0.45
CA GLY A 78 9.61 -10.24 0.02
C GLY A 78 8.50 -10.67 0.96
N LEU A 79 7.63 -9.72 1.29
CA LEU A 79 6.46 -9.92 2.14
C LEU A 79 5.19 -10.27 1.34
N ARG A 80 5.34 -10.63 0.07
CA ARG A 80 4.23 -11.06 -0.80
C ARG A 80 3.42 -12.20 -0.19
N PHE A 81 4.08 -13.14 0.52
CA PHE A 81 3.40 -14.26 1.19
C PHE A 81 2.46 -13.80 2.32
N LEU A 82 2.70 -12.62 2.90
CA LEU A 82 1.97 -12.12 4.07
C LEU A 82 0.88 -11.11 3.69
N PHE A 83 1.18 -10.20 2.77
CA PHE A 83 0.25 -9.11 2.39
C PHE A 83 -0.13 -9.09 0.92
N GLY A 84 0.47 -9.97 0.10
CA GLY A 84 0.23 -10.00 -1.35
C GLY A 84 0.79 -8.81 -2.12
N ILE A 85 1.50 -7.89 -1.45
CA ILE A 85 2.12 -6.72 -2.07
C ILE A 85 3.35 -7.14 -2.90
N PRO A 86 3.49 -6.67 -4.15
CA PRO A 86 4.74 -6.82 -4.90
C PRO A 86 5.88 -6.01 -4.25
N ASP A 87 7.07 -6.57 -4.13
CA ASP A 87 8.21 -5.88 -3.49
C ASP A 87 8.62 -4.62 -4.24
N ARG A 88 8.59 -4.66 -5.58
CA ARG A 88 8.76 -3.47 -6.41
C ARG A 88 7.77 -2.37 -6.04
N LEU A 89 6.52 -2.71 -5.73
CA LEU A 89 5.54 -1.70 -5.32
C LEU A 89 5.90 -1.06 -3.98
N VAL A 90 6.45 -1.82 -3.01
CA VAL A 90 6.94 -1.23 -1.75
C VAL A 90 8.04 -0.21 -2.02
N PHE A 91 8.99 -0.56 -2.90
CA PHE A 91 10.04 0.38 -3.32
C PHE A 91 9.46 1.64 -3.97
N VAL A 92 8.53 1.48 -4.91
CA VAL A 92 7.88 2.58 -5.61
C VAL A 92 7.09 3.48 -4.64
N LEU A 93 6.37 2.91 -3.67
CA LEU A 93 5.70 3.69 -2.63
C LEU A 93 6.69 4.44 -1.73
N GLY A 94 7.85 3.86 -1.41
CA GLY A 94 8.93 4.54 -0.69
C GLY A 94 9.52 5.73 -1.48
N LYS A 95 9.71 5.55 -2.80
CA LYS A 95 10.09 6.62 -3.74
C LYS A 95 9.06 7.73 -3.76
N MET A 96 7.78 7.38 -3.83
CA MET A 96 6.66 8.34 -3.77
C MET A 96 6.66 9.13 -2.46
N ASN A 97 6.76 8.46 -1.31
CA ASN A 97 6.82 9.11 0.01
C ASN A 97 7.97 10.12 0.08
N THR A 98 9.16 9.75 -0.40
CA THR A 98 10.34 10.63 -0.43
C THR A 98 10.10 11.88 -1.28
N LEU A 99 9.52 11.69 -2.47
CA LEU A 99 9.15 12.80 -3.37
C LEU A 99 8.10 13.73 -2.75
N LEU A 100 7.12 13.17 -2.03
CA LEU A 100 6.11 13.96 -1.32
C LEU A 100 6.72 14.80 -0.20
N GLU A 101 7.69 14.27 0.55
CA GLU A 101 8.40 15.02 1.59
C GLU A 101 9.24 16.16 0.99
N ASP A 102 9.89 15.93 -0.16
CA ASP A 102 10.79 16.91 -0.79
C ASP A 102 10.06 18.01 -1.57
N HIS A 103 8.92 17.66 -2.17
CA HIS A 103 8.26 18.52 -3.16
C HIS A 103 6.77 18.78 -2.86
N GLY A 104 6.20 18.16 -1.83
CA GLY A 104 4.76 18.19 -1.60
C GLY A 104 4.00 17.69 -2.83
N ASN A 105 2.88 18.34 -3.15
CA ASN A 105 2.06 17.97 -4.30
C ASN A 105 2.53 18.60 -5.64
N CYS A 106 3.74 19.17 -5.69
CA CYS A 106 4.25 19.93 -6.83
C CYS A 106 5.16 19.10 -7.74
N LEU A 107 4.67 17.95 -8.21
CA LEU A 107 5.44 17.07 -9.08
C LEU A 107 5.34 17.46 -10.55
N LYS A 108 6.48 17.34 -11.25
CA LYS A 108 6.55 17.55 -12.69
C LYS A 108 5.84 16.41 -13.43
N PRO A 109 5.14 16.67 -14.54
CA PRO A 109 4.45 15.63 -15.32
C PRO A 109 5.35 14.50 -15.82
N GLU A 110 6.66 14.74 -15.99
CA GLU A 110 7.63 13.73 -16.38
C GLU A 110 7.84 12.70 -15.27
N LEU A 111 7.96 13.16 -14.01
CA LEU A 111 8.12 12.27 -12.85
C LEU A 111 6.84 11.49 -12.57
N VAL A 112 5.67 12.09 -12.80
CA VAL A 112 4.39 11.37 -12.67
C VAL A 112 4.36 10.19 -13.66
N ARG A 113 4.74 10.42 -14.92
CA ARG A 113 4.81 9.35 -15.94
C ARG A 113 5.81 8.26 -15.59
N GLU A 114 6.98 8.62 -15.08
CA GLU A 114 7.97 7.64 -14.60
C GLU A 114 7.39 6.76 -13.48
N LEU A 115 6.63 7.35 -12.55
CA LEU A 115 5.96 6.60 -11.48
C LEU A 115 4.81 5.74 -12.00
N GLU A 116 4.08 6.18 -13.03
CA GLU A 116 3.08 5.34 -13.72
C GLU A 116 3.74 4.12 -14.35
N ASP A 117 4.87 4.29 -15.06
CA ASP A 117 5.65 3.21 -15.66
C ASP A 117 6.19 2.24 -14.58
N ASP A 118 6.70 2.78 -13.47
CA ASP A 118 7.15 2.00 -12.31
C ASP A 118 6.02 1.16 -11.69
N ILE A 119 4.81 1.72 -11.57
CA ILE A 119 3.61 1.00 -11.09
C ILE A 119 3.22 -0.09 -12.10
N ASP A 120 3.25 0.19 -13.40
CA ASP A 120 2.91 -0.78 -14.45
C ASP A 120 3.90 -1.95 -14.53
N ALA A 121 5.17 -1.70 -14.17
CA ALA A 121 6.19 -2.73 -14.04
C ALA A 121 5.88 -3.73 -12.90
N CYS A 122 5.05 -3.37 -11.92
CA CYS A 122 4.60 -4.25 -10.83
C CYS A 122 3.57 -5.28 -11.31
N LYS A 123 3.96 -6.16 -12.24
CA LYS A 123 3.08 -7.15 -12.84
C LYS A 123 2.71 -8.25 -11.85
N PRO A 124 1.47 -8.77 -11.89
CA PRO A 124 1.09 -9.92 -11.10
C PRO A 124 1.97 -11.13 -11.41
N VAL A 125 2.56 -11.70 -10.37
CA VAL A 125 3.34 -12.92 -10.45
C VAL A 125 2.39 -14.11 -10.43
N ALA A 126 2.41 -14.87 -11.53
CA ALA A 126 1.69 -16.10 -11.72
C ALA A 126 2.55 -17.28 -11.28
N SER A 127 2.76 -17.46 -9.97
CA SER A 127 3.38 -18.72 -9.54
C SER A 127 2.38 -19.84 -9.75
N VAL A 128 2.69 -20.78 -10.64
CA VAL A 128 1.85 -21.95 -10.92
C VAL A 128 2.58 -23.16 -10.36
N GLY A 129 2.23 -23.51 -9.11
CA GLY A 129 2.50 -24.86 -8.64
C GLY A 129 1.70 -25.86 -9.50
N PRO A 130 2.22 -27.07 -9.78
CA PRO A 130 1.54 -28.06 -10.63
C PRO A 130 0.17 -28.51 -10.12
N GLU A 131 -0.22 -28.14 -8.89
CA GLU A 131 -1.47 -28.51 -8.24
C GLU A 131 -2.33 -27.30 -7.79
N GLU A 132 -1.99 -26.07 -8.19
CA GLU A 132 -2.70 -24.90 -7.66
C GLU A 132 -4.10 -24.72 -8.29
N ALA A 133 -5.12 -24.68 -7.43
CA ALA A 133 -6.50 -24.57 -7.87
C ALA A 133 -6.75 -23.22 -8.60
N PRO A 134 -7.49 -23.20 -9.73
CA PRO A 134 -7.68 -21.99 -10.55
C PRO A 134 -8.25 -20.78 -9.80
N ASN A 135 -9.06 -21.02 -8.78
CA ASN A 135 -9.63 -19.99 -7.91
C ASN A 135 -8.57 -19.30 -7.02
N LEU A 136 -7.55 -20.03 -6.57
CA LEU A 136 -6.45 -19.47 -5.78
C LEU A 136 -5.55 -18.59 -6.65
N LEU A 137 -5.27 -19.03 -7.87
CA LEU A 137 -4.57 -18.23 -8.87
C LEU A 137 -5.31 -16.92 -9.14
N LEU A 138 -6.62 -17.00 -9.45
CA LEU A 138 -7.46 -15.82 -9.68
C LEU A 138 -7.45 -14.86 -8.47
N ALA A 139 -7.61 -15.40 -7.26
CA ALA A 139 -7.58 -14.60 -6.04
C ALA A 139 -6.23 -13.87 -5.87
N ARG A 140 -5.11 -14.54 -6.14
CA ARG A 140 -3.76 -13.95 -6.09
C ARG A 140 -3.57 -12.85 -7.13
N PHE A 141 -4.04 -13.04 -8.36
CA PHE A 141 -4.03 -12.00 -9.39
C PHE A 141 -4.81 -10.77 -8.94
N VAL A 142 -6.01 -10.98 -8.40
CA VAL A 142 -6.86 -9.89 -7.90
C VAL A 142 -6.21 -9.15 -6.75
N VAL A 143 -5.52 -9.84 -5.83
CA VAL A 143 -4.76 -9.17 -4.76
C VAL A 143 -3.63 -8.29 -5.31
N GLN A 144 -2.81 -8.82 -6.22
CA GLN A 144 -1.69 -8.07 -6.79
C GLN A 144 -2.14 -6.90 -7.66
N ASP A 145 -3.18 -7.09 -8.48
CA ASP A 145 -3.77 -6.00 -9.26
C ASP A 145 -4.43 -4.94 -8.37
N SER A 146 -5.05 -5.33 -7.24
CA SER A 146 -5.60 -4.38 -6.26
C SER A 146 -4.49 -3.51 -5.66
N TRP A 147 -3.32 -4.09 -5.37
CA TRP A 147 -2.15 -3.35 -4.92
C TRP A 147 -1.66 -2.36 -5.98
N ARG A 148 -1.59 -2.77 -7.25
CA ARG A 148 -1.23 -1.84 -8.34
C ARG A 148 -2.21 -0.67 -8.46
N LEU A 149 -3.52 -0.94 -8.38
CA LEU A 149 -4.55 0.11 -8.39
C LEU A 149 -4.45 1.02 -7.16
N ALA A 150 -4.10 0.47 -5.99
CA ALA A 150 -3.84 1.24 -4.79
C ALA A 150 -2.63 2.19 -4.98
N GLY A 151 -1.56 1.72 -5.63
CA GLY A 151 -0.42 2.55 -6.01
C GLY A 151 -0.82 3.74 -6.89
N TYR A 152 -1.66 3.51 -7.91
CA TYR A 152 -2.19 4.58 -8.75
C TYR A 152 -3.03 5.60 -7.99
N VAL A 153 -3.92 5.15 -7.10
CA VAL A 153 -4.71 6.06 -6.27
C VAL A 153 -3.79 6.92 -5.41
N TYR A 154 -2.78 6.33 -4.78
CA TYR A 154 -1.84 7.08 -3.96
C TYR A 154 -1.02 8.08 -4.80
N LEU A 155 -0.55 7.68 -5.98
CA LEU A 155 0.13 8.58 -6.90
C LEU A 155 -0.73 9.81 -7.25
N TYR A 156 -1.98 9.60 -7.67
CA TYR A 156 -2.83 10.68 -8.12
C TYR A 156 -3.34 11.54 -6.96
N MET A 157 -3.91 10.93 -5.92
CA MET A 157 -4.51 11.67 -4.82
C MET A 157 -3.48 12.11 -3.78
N GLY A 158 -2.60 11.19 -3.37
CA GLY A 158 -1.61 11.42 -2.31
C GLY A 158 -0.44 12.28 -2.76
N LEU A 159 0.07 12.05 -3.98
CA LEU A 159 1.23 12.75 -4.53
C LEU A 159 0.88 13.92 -5.46
N CYS A 160 -0.08 13.75 -6.37
CA CYS A 160 -0.45 14.84 -7.29
C CYS A 160 -1.51 15.78 -6.69
N GLY A 161 -2.03 15.48 -5.49
CA GLY A 161 -3.06 16.28 -4.83
C GLY A 161 -4.43 16.24 -5.51
N ALA A 162 -4.70 15.25 -6.36
CA ALA A 162 -6.00 15.07 -6.98
C ALA A 162 -7.08 14.67 -5.95
N ASP A 163 -8.34 14.87 -6.31
CA ASP A 163 -9.50 14.42 -5.52
C ASP A 163 -10.26 13.29 -6.22
N THR A 164 -11.32 12.80 -5.58
CA THR A 164 -12.13 11.69 -6.12
C THR A 164 -12.92 12.00 -7.38
N SER A 165 -12.97 13.26 -7.83
CA SER A 165 -13.57 13.67 -9.09
C SER A 165 -12.59 13.66 -10.27
N ASP A 166 -11.28 13.55 -10.02
CA ASP A 166 -10.28 13.40 -11.08
C ASP A 166 -10.57 12.15 -11.92
N VAL A 167 -10.58 12.33 -13.25
CA VAL A 167 -10.92 11.27 -14.22
C VAL A 167 -10.04 10.02 -14.06
N ARG A 168 -8.77 10.19 -13.69
CA ARG A 168 -7.82 9.09 -13.46
C ARG A 168 -8.20 8.31 -12.20
N VAL A 169 -8.54 9.02 -11.13
CA VAL A 169 -8.98 8.41 -9.86
C VAL A 169 -10.29 7.65 -10.05
N VAL A 170 -11.27 8.26 -10.73
CA VAL A 170 -12.55 7.61 -11.07
C VAL A 170 -12.34 6.35 -11.90
N LYS A 171 -11.42 6.40 -12.88
CA LYS A 171 -11.09 5.22 -13.71
C LYS A 171 -10.52 4.08 -12.86
N VAL A 172 -9.54 4.38 -12.01
CA VAL A 172 -8.88 3.40 -11.13
C VAL A 172 -9.88 2.79 -10.14
N GLN A 173 -10.72 3.62 -9.50
CA GLN A 173 -11.75 3.14 -8.56
C GLN A 173 -12.76 2.22 -9.25
N LYS A 174 -13.24 2.57 -10.45
CA LYS A 174 -14.15 1.69 -11.22
C LYS A 174 -13.51 0.37 -11.60
N MET A 175 -12.23 0.38 -11.98
CA MET A 175 -11.49 -0.85 -12.26
C MET A 175 -11.41 -1.74 -11.02
N TYR A 176 -11.15 -1.15 -9.86
CA TYR A 176 -11.08 -1.87 -8.61
C TYR A 176 -12.41 -2.51 -8.21
N MET A 177 -13.52 -1.77 -8.29
CA MET A 177 -14.84 -2.34 -7.93
C MET A 177 -15.24 -3.50 -8.84
N ARG A 178 -14.91 -3.45 -10.14
CA ARG A 178 -15.12 -4.57 -11.07
C ARG A 178 -14.28 -5.78 -10.68
N LEU A 179 -13.00 -5.56 -10.36
CA LEU A 179 -12.07 -6.59 -9.94
C LEU A 179 -12.52 -7.27 -8.64
N LEU A 180 -12.92 -6.48 -7.64
CA LEU A 180 -13.45 -6.97 -6.36
C LEU A 180 -14.79 -7.72 -6.52
N GLY A 181 -15.63 -7.31 -7.46
CA GLY A 181 -16.88 -8.00 -7.81
C GLY A 181 -16.65 -9.33 -8.54
N GLY A 182 -15.48 -9.54 -9.15
CA GLY A 182 -15.10 -10.77 -9.86
C GLY A 182 -14.69 -11.93 -8.95
N ILE A 183 -14.52 -11.69 -7.65
CA ILE A 183 -14.14 -12.70 -6.66
C ILE A 183 -15.18 -12.82 -5.56
N LYS A 184 -15.31 -14.04 -5.02
CA LYS A 184 -16.20 -14.34 -3.90
C LYS A 184 -15.65 -13.70 -2.61
N ALA A 185 -16.54 -13.11 -1.82
CA ALA A 185 -16.24 -12.70 -0.44
C ALA A 185 -15.85 -13.92 0.39
N SER A 186 -14.68 -13.85 1.03
CA SER A 186 -14.22 -14.87 1.97
C SER A 186 -12.96 -14.39 2.67
N ARG A 187 -12.71 -14.94 3.86
CA ARG A 187 -11.52 -14.63 4.67
C ARG A 187 -10.24 -14.54 3.82
N ASN A 188 -10.05 -15.48 2.90
CA ASN A 188 -9.10 -15.33 1.79
C ASN A 188 -9.92 -15.17 0.49
N PRO A 189 -9.68 -14.16 -0.35
CA PRO A 189 -8.53 -13.24 -0.32
C PRO A 189 -8.71 -11.97 0.52
N ASP A 190 -9.86 -11.74 1.18
CA ASP A 190 -10.16 -10.43 1.80
C ASP A 190 -9.10 -9.99 2.83
N SER A 191 -8.49 -10.92 3.56
CA SER A 191 -7.39 -10.62 4.50
C SER A 191 -6.16 -10.00 3.80
N PHE A 192 -5.86 -10.40 2.56
CA PHE A 192 -4.79 -9.83 1.74
C PHE A 192 -5.22 -8.53 1.04
N LEU A 193 -6.52 -8.27 0.95
CA LEU A 193 -7.08 -7.06 0.37
C LEU A 193 -7.27 -5.94 1.39
N LEU A 194 -6.98 -6.18 2.68
CA LEU A 194 -7.16 -5.20 3.75
C LEU A 194 -6.54 -3.85 3.36
N PHE A 195 -5.23 -3.78 3.15
CA PHE A 195 -4.54 -2.53 2.83
C PHE A 195 -4.98 -1.90 1.49
N PRO A 196 -5.14 -2.65 0.38
CA PRO A 196 -5.76 -2.11 -0.83
C PRO A 196 -7.15 -1.50 -0.57
N MET A 197 -8.02 -2.16 0.21
CA MET A 197 -9.34 -1.65 0.57
C MET A 197 -9.27 -0.33 1.35
N ILE A 198 -8.23 -0.10 2.16
CA ILE A 198 -8.01 1.19 2.83
C ILE A 198 -7.71 2.27 1.80
N ILE A 199 -6.68 2.04 0.99
CA ILE A 199 -6.15 3.05 0.04
C ILE A 199 -7.22 3.38 -1.01
N LEU A 200 -7.84 2.36 -1.60
CA LEU A 200 -8.90 2.52 -2.59
C LEU A 200 -10.24 2.96 -1.96
N GLY A 201 -10.45 2.65 -0.68
CA GLY A 201 -11.60 3.11 0.10
C GLY A 201 -11.63 4.63 0.24
N VAL A 202 -10.47 5.28 0.43
CA VAL A 202 -10.36 6.75 0.43
C VAL A 202 -10.85 7.33 -0.90
N ALA A 203 -10.55 6.67 -2.02
CA ALA A 203 -11.00 7.08 -3.35
C ALA A 203 -12.48 6.78 -3.65
N THR A 204 -13.18 6.05 -2.76
CA THR A 204 -14.54 5.58 -3.01
C THR A 204 -15.58 6.57 -2.51
N SER A 205 -16.32 7.19 -3.44
CA SER A 205 -17.33 8.22 -3.13
C SER A 205 -18.78 7.73 -3.23
N SER A 206 -19.03 6.59 -3.90
CA SER A 206 -20.37 6.03 -4.06
C SER A 206 -20.82 5.32 -2.78
N PRO A 207 -21.97 5.67 -2.16
CA PRO A 207 -22.46 4.97 -0.97
C PRO A 207 -22.66 3.47 -1.17
N LEU A 208 -23.02 3.06 -2.40
CA LEU A 208 -23.14 1.65 -2.75
C LEU A 208 -21.78 0.96 -2.69
N ASP A 209 -20.75 1.55 -3.31
CA ASP A 209 -19.41 0.96 -3.31
C ASP A 209 -18.80 0.96 -1.90
N GLN A 210 -19.01 2.03 -1.12
CA GLN A 210 -18.62 2.09 0.30
C GLN A 210 -19.26 0.96 1.09
N SER A 211 -20.55 0.68 0.88
CA SER A 211 -21.24 -0.43 1.56
C SER A 211 -20.66 -1.80 1.19
N ILE A 212 -20.24 -1.99 -0.06
CA ILE A 212 -19.58 -3.23 -0.53
C ILE A 212 -18.23 -3.40 0.16
N LEU A 213 -17.42 -2.33 0.25
CA LEU A 213 -16.12 -2.35 0.93
C LEU A 213 -16.29 -2.61 2.43
N LEU A 214 -17.24 -1.96 3.09
CA LEU A 214 -17.53 -2.21 4.51
C LEU A 214 -17.94 -3.66 4.77
N ALA A 215 -18.82 -4.22 3.94
CA ALA A 215 -19.26 -5.59 4.08
C ALA A 215 -18.08 -6.58 3.95
N ARG A 216 -17.14 -6.31 3.03
CA ARG A 216 -15.90 -7.10 2.89
C ARG A 216 -15.00 -6.95 4.12
N LEU A 217 -14.75 -5.72 4.56
CA LEU A 217 -13.90 -5.43 5.72
C LEU A 217 -14.47 -6.08 7.00
N TRP A 218 -15.78 -5.99 7.25
CA TRP A 218 -16.43 -6.65 8.39
C TRP A 218 -16.41 -8.18 8.33
N GLY A 219 -16.16 -8.76 7.16
CA GLY A 219 -15.86 -10.19 7.02
C GLY A 219 -14.49 -10.59 7.57
N ILE A 220 -13.59 -9.64 7.83
CA ILE A 220 -12.27 -9.84 8.41
C ILE A 220 -12.38 -9.74 9.94
N ALA A 221 -11.92 -10.77 10.65
CA ALA A 221 -12.11 -10.90 12.10
C ALA A 221 -11.50 -9.72 12.87
N GLU A 222 -10.32 -9.26 12.47
CA GLU A 222 -9.65 -8.11 13.07
C GLU A 222 -10.49 -6.85 12.89
N CYS A 223 -11.06 -6.61 11.71
CA CYS A 223 -11.88 -5.41 11.49
C CYS A 223 -13.13 -5.37 12.37
N ASN A 224 -13.72 -6.52 12.67
CA ASN A 224 -14.93 -6.61 13.50
C ASN A 224 -14.65 -6.57 15.02
N LYS A 225 -13.38 -6.50 15.45
CA LYS A 225 -13.02 -6.50 16.87
C LYS A 225 -12.51 -5.13 17.31
N GLU A 226 -13.26 -4.46 18.17
CA GLU A 226 -12.86 -3.18 18.77
C GLU A 226 -11.48 -3.25 19.44
N GLY A 227 -10.73 -2.15 19.36
CA GLY A 227 -9.39 -2.03 19.93
C GLY A 227 -8.29 -2.72 19.11
N THR A 228 -8.60 -3.22 17.91
CA THR A 228 -7.59 -3.72 16.97
C THR A 228 -7.32 -2.69 15.86
N THR A 229 -6.13 -2.76 15.27
CA THR A 229 -5.76 -1.93 14.12
C THR A 229 -6.70 -2.13 12.93
N GLY A 230 -7.20 -3.35 12.72
CA GLY A 230 -8.18 -3.62 11.66
C GLY A 230 -9.49 -2.84 11.87
N ASN A 231 -9.98 -2.78 13.10
CA ASN A 231 -11.19 -2.00 13.41
C ASN A 231 -10.97 -0.50 13.27
N ASP A 232 -9.81 0.01 13.70
CA ASP A 232 -9.44 1.41 13.55
C ASP A 232 -9.42 1.84 12.08
N VAL A 233 -8.92 0.99 11.20
CA VAL A 233 -8.94 1.22 9.74
C VAL A 233 -10.35 1.46 9.21
N VAL A 234 -11.32 0.67 9.65
CA VAL A 234 -12.70 0.85 9.16
C VAL A 234 -13.35 2.09 9.77
N ARG A 235 -13.03 2.42 11.02
CA ARG A 235 -13.42 3.69 11.64
C ARG A 235 -12.84 4.90 10.89
N ILE A 236 -11.59 4.80 10.42
CA ILE A 236 -10.94 5.83 9.59
C ILE A 236 -11.70 6.03 8.29
N LEU A 237 -12.01 4.96 7.54
CA LEU A 237 -12.77 5.06 6.30
C LEU A 237 -14.15 5.68 6.50
N ASN A 238 -14.87 5.27 7.56
CA ASN A 238 -16.15 5.86 7.90
C ASN A 238 -16.05 7.36 8.23
N ASP A 239 -15.02 7.80 8.99
CA ASP A 239 -14.80 9.23 9.26
C ASP A 239 -14.47 10.00 7.98
N VAL A 240 -13.64 9.45 7.08
CA VAL A 240 -13.36 10.05 5.77
C VAL A 240 -14.65 10.27 4.99
N TRP A 241 -15.46 9.21 4.80
CA TRP A 241 -16.69 9.30 4.00
C TRP A 241 -17.76 10.21 4.63
N ALA A 242 -17.90 10.19 5.95
CA ALA A 242 -18.83 11.08 6.64
C ALA A 242 -18.45 12.55 6.46
N ARG A 243 -17.16 12.88 6.51
CA ARG A 243 -16.67 14.26 6.35
C ARG A 243 -16.67 14.74 4.90
N SER A 244 -16.58 13.83 3.94
CA SER A 244 -16.63 14.15 2.51
C SER A 244 -17.99 13.94 1.86
N ALA A 245 -19.06 13.64 2.60
CA ALA A 245 -20.39 13.38 2.04
C ALA A 245 -20.94 14.48 1.10
N GLY A 246 -20.47 15.73 1.23
CA GLY A 246 -20.86 16.86 0.39
C GLY A 246 -19.78 17.39 -0.56
N ARG A 247 -18.62 16.74 -0.68
CA ARG A 247 -17.51 17.20 -1.55
C ARG A 247 -16.61 16.06 -2.02
N PRO A 248 -15.83 16.22 -3.10
CA PRO A 248 -14.78 15.26 -3.43
C PRO A 248 -13.83 15.03 -2.24
N THR A 249 -13.47 13.77 -1.99
CA THR A 249 -12.48 13.40 -0.97
C THR A 249 -11.09 13.73 -1.48
N VAL A 250 -10.25 14.30 -0.63
CA VAL A 250 -8.81 14.52 -0.90
C VAL A 250 -7.97 13.62 -0.01
N TRP A 251 -6.73 13.31 -0.39
CA TRP A 251 -5.91 12.37 0.40
C TRP A 251 -5.67 12.83 1.83
N SER A 252 -5.53 14.15 2.07
CA SER A 252 -5.35 14.71 3.41
C SER A 252 -6.52 14.44 4.37
N ASP A 253 -7.69 14.02 3.86
CA ASP A 253 -8.81 13.57 4.70
C ASP A 253 -8.46 12.31 5.49
N SER A 254 -7.62 11.42 4.94
CA SER A 254 -7.16 10.23 5.66
C SER A 254 -6.33 10.61 6.87
N ARG A 255 -5.47 11.64 6.78
CA ARG A 255 -4.66 12.14 7.89
C ARG A 255 -5.51 12.61 9.06
N VAL A 256 -6.53 13.42 8.76
CA VAL A 256 -7.43 13.96 9.79
C VAL A 256 -8.23 12.82 10.45
N ALA A 257 -8.71 11.86 9.66
CA ALA A 257 -9.41 10.69 10.17
C ALA A 257 -8.50 9.81 11.05
N CYS A 258 -7.25 9.57 10.63
CA CYS A 258 -6.26 8.82 11.41
C CYS A 258 -6.03 9.47 12.79
N LEU A 259 -5.81 10.79 12.82
CA LEU A 259 -5.61 11.53 14.06
C LEU A 259 -6.84 11.43 14.99
N ARG A 260 -8.05 11.53 14.45
CA ARG A 260 -9.29 11.46 15.24
C ARG A 260 -9.57 10.06 15.80
N VAL A 261 -9.30 9.03 15.02
CA VAL A 261 -9.63 7.64 15.40
C VAL A 261 -8.58 7.04 16.32
N THR A 262 -7.31 7.27 16.02
CA THR A 262 -6.18 6.60 16.68
C THR A 262 -5.38 7.50 17.60
N GLY A 263 -5.57 8.82 17.53
CA GLY A 263 -4.72 9.80 18.21
C GLY A 263 -3.33 9.93 17.61
N MET A 264 -3.01 9.15 16.56
CA MET A 264 -1.79 9.32 15.78
C MET A 264 -1.97 10.47 14.83
#